data_AF-K1ZGU5-F1
#
_entry.id   AF-K1ZGU5-F1
#
_cell.length_a   1.000
_cell.length_b   1.000
_cell.length_c   1.000
_cell.angle_alpha   90.00
_cell.angle_beta   90.00
_cell.angle_gamma   90.00
#
_symmetry.space_group_name_H-M   'P 1'
#
loop_
_entity.id
_entity.type
_entity.pdbx_description
1 polymer ?
#
loop_
_entity_poly.entity_id
_entity_poly.type
_entity_poly.pdbx_seq_one_letter_code
_entity_poly.pdbx_strand_id
1 'polypeptide(L)'
;MANNPRQTYNTLKSNKLAPNKRFGQNFLVNRHTAEAIVRAGMVRNTDVILEVGVGLGALTIPLAAAARHVYGFEIDSGIIRYHEEEGDLPANVTLIHQDILTADFREIAELSGGPLKIMANLPYSISNPFIFKLIDNSPLIHSATIMLQKEVAERLMAQPATK
;
A
#
# COMPACT_ATOMS: atom_id res chain seq x y z
N MET A 1 -14.62 9.29 -0.93
CA MET A 1 -13.94 8.00 -1.20
C MET A 1 -14.74 6.82 -0.65
N ALA A 2 -14.60 5.66 -1.30
CA ALA A 2 -15.36 4.46 -0.99
C ALA A 2 -14.86 3.78 0.29
N ASN A 3 -15.68 3.76 1.34
CA ASN A 3 -15.35 3.20 2.65
C ASN A 3 -16.27 2.06 3.09
N ASN A 4 -16.97 1.45 2.13
CA ASN A 4 -17.79 0.27 2.32
C ASN A 4 -18.00 -0.44 0.96
N PRO A 5 -18.43 -1.73 0.96
CA PRO A 5 -18.55 -2.51 -0.27
C PRO A 5 -19.43 -1.87 -1.35
N ARG A 6 -20.54 -1.25 -0.96
CA ARG A 6 -21.50 -0.65 -1.91
C ARG A 6 -20.90 0.58 -2.60
N GLN A 7 -20.22 1.44 -1.84
CA GLN A 7 -19.52 2.57 -2.41
C GLN A 7 -18.37 2.13 -3.30
N THR A 8 -17.57 1.15 -2.88
CA THR A 8 -16.46 0.61 -3.68
C THR A 8 -16.96 0.08 -5.01
N TYR A 9 -18.03 -0.71 -4.99
CA TYR A 9 -18.66 -1.21 -6.21
C TYR A 9 -19.16 -0.07 -7.12
N ASN A 10 -19.82 0.94 -6.54
CA ASN A 10 -20.33 2.08 -7.31
C ASN A 10 -19.19 2.91 -7.91
N THR A 11 -18.13 3.20 -7.17
CA THR A 11 -16.95 3.92 -7.66
C THR A 11 -16.30 3.18 -8.81
N LEU A 12 -16.09 1.87 -8.68
CA LEU A 12 -15.52 1.05 -9.76
C LEU A 12 -16.42 1.10 -11.01
N LYS A 13 -17.73 0.87 -10.84
CA LYS A 13 -18.69 0.84 -11.94
C LYS A 13 -18.79 2.18 -12.67
N SER A 14 -18.90 3.29 -11.94
CA SER A 14 -19.04 4.64 -12.51
C SER A 14 -17.80 5.05 -13.30
N ASN A 15 -16.61 4.63 -12.85
CA ASN A 15 -15.34 4.93 -13.51
C ASN A 15 -14.91 3.89 -14.54
N LYS A 16 -15.81 2.94 -14.88
CA LYS A 16 -15.53 1.81 -15.79
C LYS A 16 -14.27 1.02 -15.39
N LEU A 17 -13.99 0.99 -14.09
CA LEU A 17 -12.95 0.19 -13.49
C LEU A 17 -13.53 -1.16 -13.07
N ALA A 18 -12.69 -2.18 -13.11
CA ALA A 18 -13.00 -3.49 -12.56
C ALA A 18 -11.75 -4.01 -11.84
N PRO A 19 -11.90 -4.80 -10.77
CA PRO A 19 -10.76 -5.45 -10.13
C PRO A 19 -9.95 -6.22 -11.18
N ASN A 20 -8.69 -5.82 -11.36
CA ASN A 20 -7.84 -6.40 -12.35
C ASN A 20 -7.32 -7.75 -11.85
N LYS A 21 -7.87 -8.84 -12.41
CA LYS A 21 -7.50 -10.22 -12.04
C LYS A 21 -6.00 -10.49 -12.20
N ARG A 22 -5.34 -9.86 -13.18
CA ARG A 22 -3.89 -10.01 -13.40
C ARG A 22 -3.09 -9.53 -12.18
N PHE A 23 -3.57 -8.48 -11.53
CA PHE A 23 -2.93 -7.91 -10.34
C PHE A 23 -3.46 -8.48 -9.02
N GLY A 24 -4.45 -9.39 -9.06
CA GLY A 24 -5.02 -9.99 -7.85
C GLY A 24 -5.68 -8.98 -6.91
N GLN A 25 -6.12 -7.83 -7.43
CA GLN A 25 -6.60 -6.70 -6.64
C GLN A 25 -7.74 -7.07 -5.69
N ASN A 26 -7.56 -6.72 -4.41
CA ASN A 26 -8.59 -6.76 -3.38
C ASN A 26 -8.62 -5.39 -2.68
N PHE A 27 -9.72 -4.66 -2.87
CA PHE A 27 -9.85 -3.32 -2.32
C PHE A 27 -10.20 -3.39 -0.83
N LEU A 28 -9.43 -2.67 -0.02
CA LEU A 28 -9.77 -2.46 1.38
C LEU A 28 -11.01 -1.57 1.47
N VAL A 29 -12.08 -2.08 2.07
CA VAL A 29 -13.37 -1.38 2.16
C VAL A 29 -13.75 -1.02 3.59
N ASN A 30 -13.03 -1.50 4.59
CA ASN A 30 -13.34 -1.24 5.99
C ASN A 30 -12.42 -0.17 6.56
N ARG A 31 -12.99 0.98 6.90
CA ARG A 31 -12.26 2.12 7.47
C ARG A 31 -11.54 1.77 8.78
N HIS A 32 -12.18 1.04 9.69
CA HIS A 32 -11.56 0.68 10.97
C HIS A 32 -10.36 -0.26 10.79
N THR A 33 -10.41 -1.14 9.79
CA THR A 33 -9.27 -1.96 9.41
C THR A 33 -8.13 -1.08 8.90
N ALA A 34 -8.40 -0.12 8.01
CA ALA A 34 -7.37 0.82 7.54
C ALA A 34 -6.73 1.59 8.69
N GLU A 35 -7.53 2.16 9.59
CA GLU A 35 -7.05 2.87 10.77
C GLU A 35 -6.24 1.94 11.72
N ALA A 36 -6.62 0.67 11.84
CA ALA A 36 -5.87 -0.31 12.61
C ALA A 36 -4.50 -0.63 12.00
N ILE A 37 -4.41 -0.73 10.66
CA ILE A 37 -3.14 -0.91 9.94
C ILE A 37 -2.24 0.30 10.20
N VAL A 38 -2.75 1.53 10.10
CA VAL A 38 -1.97 2.76 10.39
C VAL A 38 -1.44 2.77 11.83
N ARG A 39 -2.27 2.39 12.81
CA ARG A 39 -1.84 2.26 14.22
C ARG A 39 -0.78 1.18 14.41
N ALA A 40 -0.93 0.02 13.77
CA ALA A 40 0.05 -1.07 13.84
C ALA A 40 1.42 -0.65 13.27
N GLY A 41 1.42 0.19 12.24
CA GLY A 41 2.63 0.79 11.68
C GLY A 41 3.25 1.90 12.54
N MET A 42 2.64 2.25 13.68
CA MET A 42 3.10 3.32 14.58
C MET A 42 3.44 4.61 13.83
N VAL A 43 2.59 4.99 12.87
CA VAL A 43 2.83 6.17 12.00
C VAL A 43 2.75 7.46 12.82
N ARG A 44 3.73 8.33 12.63
CA ARG A 44 3.83 9.65 13.27
C ARG A 44 3.77 10.76 12.23
N ASN A 45 3.38 11.96 12.68
CA ASN A 45 3.28 13.15 11.84
C ASN A 45 4.62 13.64 11.25
N THR A 46 5.75 13.12 11.71
CA THR A 46 7.09 13.39 11.16
C THR A 46 7.50 12.40 10.07
N ASP A 47 6.82 11.27 9.98
CA ASP A 47 7.22 10.14 9.13
C ASP A 47 6.85 10.42 7.66
N VAL A 48 7.72 9.96 6.74
CA VAL A 48 7.41 9.81 5.32
C VAL A 48 7.08 8.35 5.09
N ILE A 49 5.92 8.09 4.48
CA ILE A 49 5.41 6.74 4.26
C ILE A 49 5.53 6.37 2.80
N LEU A 50 6.06 5.17 2.55
CA LEU A 50 5.94 4.48 1.27
C LEU A 50 4.71 3.57 1.33
N GLU A 51 3.64 3.93 0.63
CA GLU A 51 2.47 3.07 0.46
C GLU A 51 2.61 2.22 -0.81
N VAL A 52 2.31 0.93 -0.70
CA VAL A 52 2.30 0.00 -1.83
C VAL A 52 0.87 -0.47 -2.09
N GLY A 53 0.35 -0.12 -3.28
CA GLY A 53 -0.99 -0.42 -3.72
C GLY A 53 -2.02 0.57 -3.16
N VAL A 54 -2.03 1.78 -3.72
CA VAL A 54 -2.97 2.86 -3.36
C VAL A 54 -4.43 2.41 -3.52
N GLY A 55 -4.75 1.66 -4.59
CA GLY A 55 -6.11 1.23 -4.86
C GLY A 55 -7.06 2.42 -4.94
N LEU A 56 -8.18 2.40 -4.22
CA LEU A 56 -9.12 3.54 -4.18
C LEU A 56 -8.85 4.52 -3.02
N GLY A 57 -7.63 4.53 -2.49
CA GLY A 57 -7.20 5.45 -1.43
C GLY A 57 -7.63 5.06 0.00
N ALA A 58 -8.17 3.86 0.21
CA ALA A 58 -8.73 3.45 1.50
C ALA A 58 -7.70 3.42 2.65
N LEU A 59 -6.46 3.04 2.37
CA LEU A 59 -5.33 3.11 3.30
C LEU A 59 -4.58 4.45 3.18
N THR A 60 -4.48 5.00 1.97
CA THR A 60 -3.85 6.29 1.67
C THR A 60 -4.43 7.44 2.48
N ILE A 61 -5.76 7.57 2.59
CA ILE A 61 -6.38 8.66 3.37
C ILE A 61 -5.95 8.66 4.84
N PRO A 62 -6.13 7.57 5.62
CA PRO A 62 -5.73 7.58 7.02
C PRO A 62 -4.21 7.69 7.19
N LEU A 63 -3.40 7.22 6.22
CA LEU A 63 -1.95 7.47 6.23
C LEU A 63 -1.64 8.96 6.07
N ALA A 64 -2.23 9.62 5.07
CA ALA A 64 -2.05 11.05 4.81
C ALA A 64 -2.50 11.91 5.99
N ALA A 65 -3.52 11.48 6.74
CA ALA A 65 -3.97 12.15 7.96
C ALA A 65 -2.99 12.00 9.15
N ALA A 66 -2.14 10.96 9.15
CA ALA A 66 -1.24 10.63 10.25
C ALA A 66 0.24 10.95 9.99
N ALA A 67 0.65 10.97 8.72
CA ALA A 67 2.05 11.11 8.28
C ALA A 67 2.36 12.52 7.76
N ARG A 68 3.65 12.86 7.68
CA ARG A 68 4.11 14.09 7.02
C ARG A 68 3.79 14.06 5.53
N HIS A 69 4.14 12.95 4.88
CA HIS A 69 4.01 12.75 3.45
C HIS A 69 3.80 11.27 3.13
N VAL A 70 3.07 10.98 2.06
CA VAL A 70 2.86 9.62 1.54
C VAL A 70 3.27 9.54 0.08
N TYR A 71 4.23 8.68 -0.24
CA TYR A 71 4.52 8.25 -1.61
C TYR A 71 3.72 6.98 -1.88
N GLY A 72 2.66 7.09 -2.68
CA GLY A 72 1.76 5.99 -3.00
C GLY A 72 2.10 5.36 -4.35
N PHE A 73 2.53 4.10 -4.34
CA PHE A 73 2.82 3.34 -5.56
C PHE A 73 1.59 2.56 -6.01
N GLU A 74 1.24 2.69 -7.29
CA GLU A 74 0.18 1.93 -7.93
C GLU A 74 0.63 1.48 -9.32
N ILE A 75 0.29 0.26 -9.70
CA ILE A 75 0.67 -0.34 -10.98
C ILE A 75 -0.47 -0.21 -12.02
N ASP A 76 -1.71 -0.15 -11.55
CA ASP A 76 -2.89 -0.10 -12.40
C ASP A 76 -3.13 1.32 -12.93
N SER A 77 -2.87 1.51 -14.23
CA SER A 77 -3.06 2.78 -14.91
C SER A 77 -4.51 3.28 -14.89
N GLY A 78 -5.50 2.40 -14.73
CA GLY A 78 -6.89 2.80 -14.56
C GLY A 78 -7.14 3.48 -13.21
N ILE A 79 -6.49 2.99 -12.15
CA ILE A 79 -6.55 3.58 -10.82
C ILE A 79 -5.78 4.91 -10.78
N ILE A 80 -4.61 4.97 -11.41
CA ILE A 80 -3.84 6.20 -11.56
C ILE A 80 -4.71 7.29 -12.21
N ARG A 81 -5.28 6.99 -13.39
CA ARG A 81 -6.12 7.93 -14.11
C ARG A 81 -7.33 8.37 -13.29
N TYR A 82 -7.96 7.45 -12.56
CA TYR A 82 -9.09 7.79 -11.67
C TYR A 82 -8.70 8.85 -10.64
N HIS A 83 -7.57 8.67 -9.95
CA HIS A 83 -7.12 9.63 -8.94
C HIS A 83 -6.68 10.98 -9.54
N GLU A 84 -6.07 10.96 -10.72
CA GLU A 84 -5.70 12.17 -11.45
C GLU A 84 -6.91 12.96 -11.95
N GLU A 85 -7.95 12.28 -12.44
CA GLU A 85 -9.19 12.91 -12.93
C GLU A 85 -10.06 13.45 -11.79
N GLU A 86 -10.19 12.70 -10.69
CA GLU A 86 -10.99 13.12 -9.54
C GLU A 86 -10.28 14.16 -8.67
N GLY A 87 -8.94 14.16 -8.66
CA GLY A 87 -8.15 15.02 -7.78
C GLY A 87 -8.46 14.80 -6.29
N ASP A 88 -8.78 13.56 -5.91
CA ASP A 88 -9.36 13.23 -4.60
C ASP A 88 -8.31 12.90 -3.52
N LEU A 89 -7.05 12.70 -3.89
CA LEU A 89 -5.96 12.42 -2.95
C LEU A 89 -5.55 13.68 -2.16
N PRO A 90 -5.23 13.57 -0.86
CA PRO A 90 -4.75 14.70 -0.06
C PRO A 90 -3.45 15.32 -0.60
N ALA A 91 -3.24 16.62 -0.30
CA ALA A 91 -2.12 17.40 -0.83
C ALA A 91 -0.72 16.89 -0.43
N ASN A 92 -0.62 16.12 0.66
CA ASN A 92 0.62 15.48 1.10
C ASN A 92 0.79 14.05 0.57
N VAL A 93 0.07 13.69 -0.50
CA VAL A 93 0.21 12.41 -1.20
C VAL A 93 0.81 12.66 -2.58
N THR A 94 1.86 11.91 -2.90
CA THR A 94 2.41 11.81 -4.26
C THR A 94 2.08 10.44 -4.81
N LEU A 95 1.23 10.40 -5.84
CA LEU A 95 0.88 9.18 -6.54
C LEU A 95 1.94 8.87 -7.61
N ILE A 96 2.46 7.64 -7.60
CA ILE A 96 3.52 7.18 -8.48
C ILE A 96 3.02 5.96 -9.25
N HIS A 97 2.99 6.08 -10.59
CA HIS A 97 2.66 4.97 -11.48
C HIS A 97 3.89 4.10 -11.74
N GLN A 98 4.13 3.11 -10.88
CA GLN A 98 5.29 2.22 -10.99
C GLN A 98 5.03 0.87 -10.33
N ASP A 99 5.56 -0.20 -10.92
CA ASP A 99 5.64 -1.50 -10.26
C ASP A 99 6.68 -1.46 -9.15
N ILE A 100 6.21 -1.62 -7.90
CA ILE A 100 7.09 -1.62 -6.73
C ILE A 100 8.15 -2.73 -6.78
N LEU A 101 7.90 -3.85 -7.48
CA LEU A 101 8.85 -4.96 -7.56
C LEU A 101 10.09 -4.59 -8.37
N THR A 102 9.96 -3.66 -9.32
CA THR A 102 11.07 -3.19 -10.16
C THR A 102 11.65 -1.86 -9.72
N ALA A 103 10.99 -1.15 -8.79
CA ALA A 103 11.46 0.13 -8.26
C ALA A 103 12.79 0.01 -7.47
N ASP A 104 13.61 1.05 -7.53
CA ASP A 104 14.87 1.15 -6.78
C ASP A 104 14.62 1.74 -5.39
N PHE A 105 14.81 0.92 -4.34
CA PHE A 105 14.58 1.35 -2.96
C PHE A 105 15.62 2.35 -2.47
N ARG A 106 16.80 2.42 -3.09
CA ARG A 106 17.81 3.43 -2.77
C ARG A 106 17.34 4.82 -3.20
N GLU A 107 16.87 4.93 -4.44
CA GLU A 107 16.31 6.18 -4.97
C GLU A 107 15.11 6.64 -4.12
N ILE A 108 14.21 5.73 -3.76
CA ILE A 108 13.05 6.04 -2.92
C ILE A 108 13.48 6.48 -1.50
N ALA A 109 14.51 5.86 -0.93
CA ALA A 109 15.04 6.23 0.39
C ALA A 109 15.66 7.63 0.36
N GLU A 110 16.40 7.95 -0.69
CA GLU A 110 16.95 9.29 -0.91
C GLU A 110 15.83 10.33 -1.05
N LEU A 111 14.80 10.04 -1.86
CA LEU A 111 13.61 10.88 -2.00
C LEU A 111 12.87 11.08 -0.67
N SER A 112 12.79 10.03 0.15
CA SER A 112 12.13 10.05 1.46
C SER A 112 12.97 10.73 2.55
N GLY A 113 14.23 11.06 2.27
CA GLY A 113 15.17 11.65 3.22
C GLY A 113 15.71 10.68 4.26
N GLY A 114 15.72 9.38 3.98
CA GLY A 114 16.25 8.36 4.88
C GLY A 114 15.60 6.97 4.72
N PRO A 115 15.86 6.06 5.68
CA PRO A 115 15.33 4.70 5.64
C PRO A 115 13.80 4.66 5.55
N LEU A 116 13.29 3.72 4.75
CA LEU A 116 11.90 3.63 4.36
C LEU A 116 11.00 3.12 5.48
N LYS A 117 9.84 3.77 5.63
CA LYS A 117 8.72 3.25 6.42
C LYS A 117 7.60 2.83 5.49
N ILE A 118 7.41 1.53 5.37
CA ILE A 118 6.60 0.92 4.31
C ILE A 118 5.26 0.44 4.88
N MET A 119 4.18 0.78 4.18
CA MET A 119 2.81 0.37 4.51
C MET A 119 2.18 -0.27 3.28
N ALA A 120 1.61 -1.46 3.40
CA ALA A 120 1.09 -2.16 2.24
C ALA A 120 -0.13 -3.02 2.53
N ASN A 121 -1.10 -2.99 1.61
CA ASN A 121 -2.19 -3.95 1.54
C ASN A 121 -2.03 -4.74 0.23
N LEU A 122 -1.23 -5.81 0.28
CA LEU A 122 -0.79 -6.46 -0.94
C LEU A 122 -1.79 -7.51 -1.44
N PRO A 123 -1.98 -7.61 -2.77
CA PRO A 123 -2.58 -8.78 -3.36
C PRO A 123 -1.66 -10.01 -3.21
N TYR A 124 -2.27 -11.19 -3.14
CA TYR A 124 -1.55 -12.44 -2.88
C TYR A 124 -0.51 -12.79 -3.94
N SER A 125 -0.76 -12.40 -5.19
CA SER A 125 0.11 -12.67 -6.34
C SER A 125 1.50 -12.04 -6.20
N ILE A 126 1.66 -10.96 -5.43
CA ILE A 126 2.94 -10.25 -5.28
C ILE A 126 3.51 -10.33 -3.86
N SER A 127 2.81 -10.95 -2.91
CA SER A 127 3.22 -10.96 -1.51
C SER A 127 4.61 -11.57 -1.32
N ASN A 128 4.86 -12.78 -1.86
CA ASN A 128 6.16 -13.44 -1.76
C ASN A 128 7.32 -12.65 -2.40
N PRO A 129 7.27 -12.27 -3.69
CA PRO A 129 8.38 -11.52 -4.30
C PRO A 129 8.61 -10.18 -3.60
N PHE A 130 7.55 -9.52 -3.11
CA PHE A 130 7.71 -8.30 -2.34
C PHE A 130 8.42 -8.53 -1.01
N ILE A 131 8.09 -9.60 -0.27
CA ILE A 131 8.79 -9.96 0.97
C ILE A 131 10.29 -10.18 0.71
N PHE A 132 10.66 -10.93 -0.33
CA PHE A 132 12.07 -11.10 -0.69
C PHE A 132 12.75 -9.78 -1.03
N LYS A 133 12.07 -8.91 -1.81
CA LYS A 133 12.58 -7.57 -2.10
C LYS A 133 12.82 -6.75 -0.82
N LEU A 134 11.94 -6.84 0.18
CA LEU A 134 12.14 -6.18 1.47
C LEU A 134 13.37 -6.73 2.22
N ILE A 135 13.57 -8.05 2.20
CA ILE A 135 14.73 -8.69 2.84
C ILE A 135 16.03 -8.22 2.17
N ASP A 136 16.06 -8.26 0.83
CA ASP A 136 17.22 -7.85 0.02
C ASP A 136 17.56 -6.36 0.22
N ASN A 137 16.57 -5.54 0.55
CA ASN A 137 16.73 -4.10 0.80
C ASN A 137 16.63 -3.72 2.29
N SER A 138 16.74 -4.69 3.20
CA SER A 138 16.58 -4.46 4.64
C SER A 138 17.48 -3.35 5.23
N PRO A 139 18.72 -3.08 4.76
CA PRO A 139 19.51 -1.94 5.25
C PRO A 139 18.90 -0.57 4.94
N LEU A 140 17.99 -0.49 3.97
CA LEU A 140 17.31 0.74 3.56
C LEU A 140 15.96 0.93 4.23
N ILE A 141 15.51 -0.02 5.06
CA ILE A 141 14.15 -0.07 5.61
C ILE A 141 14.20 0.13 7.11
N HIS A 142 13.48 1.14 7.60
CA HIS A 142 13.25 1.34 9.03
C HIS A 142 12.23 0.34 9.58
N SER A 143 11.10 0.19 8.87
CA SER A 143 10.03 -0.74 9.24
C SER A 143 9.10 -0.99 8.07
N ALA A 144 8.49 -2.18 8.01
CA ALA A 144 7.43 -2.50 7.07
C ALA A 144 6.22 -3.08 7.81
N THR A 145 5.03 -2.56 7.55
CA THR A 145 3.74 -3.09 8.05
C THR A 145 2.87 -3.47 6.87
N ILE A 146 2.58 -4.76 6.77
CA ILE A 146 1.99 -5.36 5.56
C ILE A 146 0.80 -6.21 5.98
N MET A 147 -0.35 -5.99 5.33
CA MET A 147 -1.47 -6.90 5.44
C MET A 147 -1.26 -8.07 4.49
N LEU A 148 -1.33 -9.29 5.03
CA LEU A 148 -1.11 -10.55 4.31
C LEU A 148 -2.23 -11.54 4.60
N GLN A 149 -2.30 -12.58 3.78
CA GLN A 149 -3.08 -13.77 4.08
C GLN A 149 -2.58 -14.40 5.38
N LYS A 150 -3.50 -14.85 6.24
CA LYS A 150 -3.18 -15.46 7.52
C LYS A 150 -2.15 -16.60 7.39
N GLU A 151 -2.34 -17.50 6.44
CA GLU A 151 -1.44 -18.65 6.20
C GLU A 151 -0.03 -18.22 5.79
N VAL A 152 0.10 -17.11 5.04
CA VAL A 152 1.40 -16.56 4.65
C VAL A 152 2.10 -15.96 5.87
N ALA A 153 1.36 -15.19 6.68
CA ALA A 153 1.90 -14.63 7.91
C ALA A 153 2.33 -15.72 8.91
N GLU A 154 1.53 -16.78 9.07
CA GLU A 154 1.85 -17.93 9.91
C GLU A 154 3.14 -18.63 9.46
N ARG A 155 3.33 -18.80 8.14
CA ARG A 155 4.57 -19.37 7.59
C ARG A 155 5.79 -18.50 7.83
N LEU A 156 5.67 -17.17 7.74
CA LEU A 156 6.77 -16.24 8.01
C LEU A 156 7.19 -16.24 9.48
N MET A 157 6.25 -16.49 10.39
CA MET A 157 6.48 -16.54 11.83
C MET A 157 6.79 -17.96 12.35
N ALA A 158 6.76 -18.96 11.47
CA ALA A 158 6.97 -20.36 11.83
C ALA A 158 8.39 -20.56 12.38
N GLN A 159 8.51 -21.38 13.43
CA GLN A 159 9.81 -21.78 13.94
C GLN A 159 10.37 -22.94 13.09
N PRO A 160 11.70 -23.15 13.10
CA PRO A 160 12.27 -24.34 12.48
C PRO A 160 11.57 -25.62 12.99
N ALA A 161 11.25 -26.53 12.07
CA ALA A 161 10.55 -27.80 12.33
C ALA A 161 9.07 -27.69 12.80
N THR A 162 8.39 -26.58 12.55
CA THR A 162 6.91 -26.54 12.59
C THR A 162 6.29 -26.82 11.22
N LYS A 163 5.07 -27.35 11.23
CA LYS A 163 4.35 -27.95 10.09
C LYS A 163 4.02 -26.95 8.98
#